data_AF-A0A2H5ZNL6-F1
#
_entry.id   AF-A0A2H5ZNL6-F1
#
_cell.length_a   1.000
_cell.length_b   1.000
_cell.length_c   1.000
_cell.angle_alpha   90.00
_cell.angle_beta   90.00
_cell.angle_gamma   90.00
#
_symmetry.space_group_name_H-M   'P 1'
#
loop_
_entity.id
_entity.type
_entity.pdbx_description
1 polymer ?
#
loop_
_entity_poly.entity_id
_entity_poly.type
_entity_poly.pdbx_seq_one_letter_code
_entity_poly.pdbx_strand_id
1 'polypeptide(L)'
;MQNSKHKHHEIVLRAFDRLFDRAAAKLRVEISEEEKQEARKDFAERAAQAIDLFAQMGVLEIPEEVMQHMEASLDKLSPAQLIGYLAALPLVHQAQEVMRQLAYQAAQQKLLERMIEQADDTYGGN
;
A
#
# COMPACT_ATOMS: atom_id res chain seq x y z
N MET A 1 -16.15 -15.84 9.32
CA MET A 1 -15.60 -14.53 8.88
C MET A 1 -14.28 -14.65 8.09
N GLN A 2 -13.40 -15.62 8.34
CA GLN A 2 -12.12 -15.78 7.59
C GLN A 2 -12.30 -16.05 6.08
N ASN A 3 -13.35 -16.79 5.67
CA ASN A 3 -13.60 -17.09 4.25
C ASN A 3 -13.93 -15.85 3.39
N SER A 4 -14.60 -14.84 3.95
CA SER A 4 -14.88 -13.60 3.20
C SER A 4 -13.62 -12.75 3.05
N LYS A 5 -12.75 -12.69 4.06
CA LYS A 5 -11.52 -11.88 3.99
C LYS A 5 -10.59 -12.37 2.87
N HIS A 6 -10.43 -13.70 2.74
CA HIS A 6 -9.66 -14.30 1.64
C HIS A 6 -10.26 -14.00 0.26
N LYS A 7 -11.59 -13.98 0.13
CA LYS A 7 -12.26 -13.71 -1.15
C LYS A 7 -12.05 -12.27 -1.64
N HIS A 8 -12.09 -11.29 -0.72
CA HIS A 8 -11.84 -9.88 -1.06
C HIS A 8 -10.37 -9.60 -1.40
N HIS A 9 -9.44 -10.25 -0.69
CA HIS A 9 -8.03 -10.24 -1.06
C HIS A 9 -7.85 -10.70 -2.51
N GLU A 10 -8.47 -11.82 -2.88
CA GLU A 10 -8.29 -12.36 -4.22
C GLU A 10 -8.89 -11.51 -5.34
N ILE A 11 -9.95 -10.75 -5.07
CA ILE A 11 -10.52 -9.83 -6.05
C ILE A 11 -9.48 -8.74 -6.42
N VAL A 12 -8.82 -8.17 -5.42
CA VAL A 12 -7.81 -7.13 -5.64
C VAL A 12 -6.55 -7.70 -6.27
N LEU A 13 -6.13 -8.91 -5.89
CA LEU A 13 -4.94 -9.55 -6.48
C LEU A 13 -5.15 -9.93 -7.95
N ARG A 14 -6.35 -10.40 -8.33
CA ARG A 14 -6.67 -10.64 -9.75
C ARG A 14 -6.66 -9.36 -10.59
N ALA A 15 -7.11 -8.26 -10.01
CA ALA A 15 -7.05 -6.96 -10.66
C ALA A 15 -5.60 -6.50 -10.84
N PHE A 16 -4.76 -6.69 -9.82
CA PHE A 16 -3.32 -6.47 -9.92
C PHE A 16 -2.70 -7.31 -11.04
N ASP A 17 -2.98 -8.61 -11.11
CA ASP A 17 -2.42 -9.50 -12.14
C ASP A 17 -2.70 -8.98 -13.56
N ARG A 18 -3.95 -8.56 -13.84
CA ARG A 18 -4.33 -7.97 -15.14
C ARG A 18 -3.54 -6.71 -15.47
N LEU A 19 -3.42 -5.79 -14.50
CA LEU A 19 -2.71 -4.52 -14.69
C LEU A 19 -1.20 -4.73 -14.83
N PHE A 20 -0.65 -5.68 -14.09
CA PHE A 20 0.75 -6.07 -14.14
C PHE A 20 1.12 -6.67 -15.49
N ASP A 21 0.34 -7.63 -15.98
CA ASP A 21 0.55 -8.24 -17.30
C ASP A 21 0.50 -7.18 -18.42
N ARG A 22 -0.45 -6.24 -18.33
CA ARG A 22 -0.58 -5.16 -19.31
C ARG A 22 0.60 -4.19 -19.27
N ALA A 23 1.09 -3.86 -18.08
CA ALA A 23 2.28 -3.05 -17.90
C ALA A 23 3.54 -3.75 -18.44
N ALA A 24 3.72 -5.04 -18.15
CA ALA A 24 4.83 -5.86 -18.64
C ALA A 24 4.85 -5.93 -20.17
N ALA A 25 3.70 -6.20 -20.79
CA ALA A 25 3.54 -6.22 -22.25
C ALA A 25 3.90 -4.87 -22.88
N LYS A 26 3.49 -3.76 -22.25
CA LYS A 26 3.80 -2.41 -22.72
C LYS A 26 5.28 -2.07 -22.64
N LEU A 27 5.97 -2.58 -21.62
CA LEU A 27 7.43 -2.44 -21.46
C LEU A 27 8.22 -3.46 -22.28
N ARG A 28 7.54 -4.45 -22.90
CA ARG A 28 8.14 -5.59 -23.61
C ARG A 28 9.13 -6.36 -22.73
N VAL A 29 8.79 -6.52 -21.45
CA VAL A 29 9.56 -7.29 -20.49
C VAL A 29 8.93 -8.67 -20.39
N GLU A 30 9.73 -9.70 -20.58
CA GLU A 30 9.33 -11.07 -20.24
C GLU A 30 9.44 -11.22 -18.73
N ILE A 31 8.35 -11.64 -18.09
CA ILE A 31 8.29 -11.88 -16.66
C ILE A 31 8.00 -13.36 -16.47
N SER A 32 8.85 -14.04 -15.72
CA SER A 32 8.62 -15.44 -15.34
C SER A 32 7.45 -15.56 -14.37
N GLU A 33 6.85 -16.76 -14.29
CA GLU A 33 5.79 -17.02 -13.32
C GLU A 33 6.26 -16.82 -11.87
N GLU A 34 7.54 -17.11 -11.58
CA GLU A 34 8.15 -16.92 -10.27
C GLU A 34 8.22 -15.43 -9.90
N GLU A 35 8.72 -14.59 -10.80
CA GLU A 35 8.77 -13.13 -10.61
C GLU A 35 7.36 -12.52 -10.50
N LYS A 36 6.39 -13.07 -11.24
CA LYS A 36 4.99 -12.65 -11.14
C LYS A 36 4.40 -12.97 -9.76
N GLN A 37 4.65 -14.17 -9.23
CA GLN A 37 4.20 -14.54 -7.89
C GLN A 37 4.88 -13.70 -6.80
N GLU A 38 6.16 -13.37 -6.97
CA GLU A 38 6.88 -12.47 -6.07
C GLU A 38 6.28 -11.05 -6.10
N ALA A 39 6.06 -10.48 -7.28
CA ALA A 39 5.42 -9.18 -7.43
C ALA A 39 4.00 -9.13 -6.82
N ARG A 40 3.24 -10.22 -6.98
CA ARG A 40 1.90 -10.38 -6.40
C ARG A 40 1.94 -10.43 -4.88
N LYS A 41 2.91 -11.13 -4.30
CA LYS A 41 3.14 -11.18 -2.85
C LYS A 41 3.54 -9.80 -2.31
N ASP A 42 4.50 -9.16 -2.95
CA ASP A 42 4.97 -7.82 -2.59
C ASP A 42 3.83 -6.79 -2.62
N PHE A 43 2.99 -6.84 -3.65
CA PHE A 43 1.80 -5.99 -3.74
C PHE A 43 0.82 -6.30 -2.60
N ALA A 44 0.54 -7.57 -2.32
CA ALA A 44 -0.36 -7.96 -1.24
C ALA A 44 0.12 -7.43 0.13
N GLU A 45 1.43 -7.48 0.39
CA GLU A 45 2.03 -6.98 1.63
C GLU A 45 1.95 -5.44 1.71
N ARG A 46 2.34 -4.74 0.65
CA ARG A 46 2.34 -3.27 0.62
C ARG A 46 0.94 -2.67 0.62
N ALA A 47 -0.01 -3.33 -0.04
CA ALA A 47 -1.39 -2.88 -0.16
C ALA A 47 -2.31 -3.47 0.93
N ALA A 48 -1.78 -4.21 1.92
CA ALA A 48 -2.57 -4.93 2.90
C ALA A 48 -3.65 -4.06 3.58
N GLN A 49 -3.33 -2.83 3.95
CA GLN A 49 -4.30 -1.90 4.56
C GLN A 49 -5.39 -1.44 3.57
N ALA A 50 -5.02 -1.17 2.32
CA ALA A 50 -5.98 -0.78 1.28
C ALA A 50 -6.91 -1.94 0.91
N ILE A 51 -6.36 -3.16 0.83
CA ILE A 51 -7.13 -4.39 0.59
C ILE A 51 -8.09 -4.65 1.76
N ASP A 52 -7.65 -4.43 3.00
CA ASP A 52 -8.50 -4.58 4.19
C ASP A 52 -9.65 -3.56 4.21
N LEU A 53 -9.41 -2.32 3.77
CA LEU A 53 -10.47 -1.32 3.60
C LEU A 53 -11.43 -1.70 2.48
N PHE A 54 -10.91 -2.20 1.35
CA PHE A 54 -11.72 -2.69 0.24
C PHE A 54 -12.62 -3.86 0.66
N ALA A 55 -12.10 -4.78 1.46
CA ALA A 55 -12.85 -5.89 2.02
C ALA A 55 -14.00 -5.45 2.94
N GLN A 56 -13.82 -4.36 3.69
CA GLN A 56 -14.86 -3.80 4.56
C GLN A 56 -16.03 -3.18 3.79
N MET A 57 -15.79 -2.71 2.56
CA MET A 57 -16.84 -2.17 1.69
C MET A 57 -17.73 -3.26 1.07
N GLY A 58 -17.42 -4.55 1.26
CA GLY A 58 -18.24 -5.66 0.78
C GLY A 58 -18.27 -5.79 -0.74
N VAL A 59 -17.26 -5.27 -1.44
CA VAL A 59 -17.20 -5.28 -2.90
C VAL A 59 -16.92 -6.70 -3.38
N LEU A 60 -17.89 -7.31 -4.07
CA LEU A 60 -17.83 -8.71 -4.51
C LEU A 60 -17.02 -8.92 -5.79
N GLU A 61 -16.80 -7.86 -6.56
CA GLU A 61 -15.98 -7.83 -7.77
C GLU A 61 -15.62 -6.37 -8.11
N ILE A 62 -14.48 -6.14 -8.75
CA ILE A 62 -14.22 -4.84 -9.37
C ILE A 62 -15.04 -4.78 -10.66
N PRO A 63 -15.94 -3.79 -10.84
CA PRO A 63 -16.71 -3.67 -12.07
C PRO A 63 -15.80 -3.61 -13.30
N GLU A 64 -16.17 -4.31 -14.36
CA GLU A 64 -15.34 -4.42 -15.56
C GLU A 64 -15.06 -3.04 -16.19
N GLU A 65 -16.02 -2.11 -16.13
CA GLU A 65 -15.83 -0.72 -16.58
C GLU A 65 -14.70 0.01 -15.83
N VAL A 66 -14.59 -0.25 -14.51
CA VAL A 66 -13.51 0.32 -13.68
C VAL A 66 -12.17 -0.30 -14.06
N MET A 67 -12.13 -1.62 -14.29
CA MET A 67 -10.92 -2.29 -14.76
C MET A 67 -10.46 -1.78 -16.13
N GLN A 68 -11.38 -1.66 -17.09
CA GLN A 68 -11.09 -1.10 -18.42
C GLN A 68 -10.59 0.33 -18.34
N HIS A 69 -11.15 1.15 -17.45
CA HIS A 69 -10.67 2.50 -17.22
C HIS A 69 -9.24 2.52 -16.66
N MET A 70 -8.91 1.63 -15.72
CA MET A 70 -7.54 1.49 -15.19
C MET A 70 -6.56 1.03 -16.27
N GLU A 71 -6.93 0.03 -17.09
CA GLU A 71 -6.13 -0.44 -18.22
C GLU A 71 -5.91 0.66 -19.27
N ALA A 72 -6.94 1.42 -19.63
CA ALA A 72 -6.83 2.55 -20.55
C ALA A 72 -5.96 3.68 -19.99
N SER A 73 -5.93 3.84 -18.67
CA SER A 73 -5.05 4.81 -18.00
C SER A 73 -3.59 4.38 -18.09
N LEU A 74 -3.29 3.09 -17.92
CA LEU A 74 -1.95 2.53 -18.15
C LEU A 74 -1.51 2.70 -19.61
N ASP A 75 -2.43 2.50 -20.56
CA ASP A 75 -2.11 2.64 -21.98
C ASP A 75 -1.71 4.07 -22.35
N LYS A 76 -2.26 5.08 -21.67
CA LYS A 76 -1.91 6.50 -21.87
C LYS A 76 -0.52 6.87 -21.33
N LEU A 77 0.05 6.08 -20.43
CA LEU A 77 1.40 6.33 -19.92
C LEU A 77 2.43 6.03 -21.01
N SER A 78 3.48 6.83 -21.13
CA SER A 78 4.66 6.42 -21.90
C SER A 78 5.48 5.39 -21.11
N PRO A 79 6.27 4.53 -21.77
CA PRO A 79 7.18 3.61 -21.08
C PRO A 79 8.11 4.32 -20.08
N ALA A 80 8.62 5.50 -20.43
CA ALA A 80 9.47 6.30 -19.55
C ALA A 80 8.73 6.79 -18.29
N GLN A 81 7.46 7.21 -18.43
CA GLN A 81 6.64 7.59 -17.28
C GLN A 81 6.34 6.40 -16.38
N LEU A 82 6.04 5.24 -16.96
CA LEU A 82 5.80 4.01 -16.20
C LEU A 82 7.04 3.58 -15.41
N ILE A 83 8.22 3.61 -16.03
CA ILE A 83 9.51 3.38 -15.35
C ILE A 83 9.74 4.42 -14.24
N GLY A 84 9.43 5.70 -14.50
CA GLY A 84 9.52 6.77 -13.50
C GLY A 84 8.63 6.52 -12.27
N TYR A 85 7.40 6.05 -12.48
CA TYR A 85 6.51 5.66 -11.38
C TYR A 85 7.04 4.45 -10.61
N LEU A 86 7.55 3.43 -11.31
CA LEU A 86 8.14 2.25 -10.67
C LEU A 86 9.37 2.63 -9.83
N ALA A 87 10.24 3.49 -10.34
CA ALA A 87 11.43 3.98 -9.64
C ALA A 87 11.11 4.86 -8.42
N ALA A 88 9.92 5.49 -8.38
CA ALA A 88 9.47 6.29 -7.25
C ALA A 88 8.88 5.44 -6.10
N LEU A 89 8.45 4.19 -6.37
CA LEU A 89 7.86 3.33 -5.34
C LEU A 89 8.78 3.08 -4.13
N PRO A 90 10.09 2.80 -4.29
CA PRO A 90 11.03 2.70 -3.17
C PRO A 90 11.09 3.99 -2.33
N LEU A 91 11.04 5.16 -2.96
CA LEU A 91 11.08 6.45 -2.27
C LEU A 91 9.81 6.69 -1.43
N VAL A 92 8.65 6.29 -1.94
CA VAL A 92 7.39 6.35 -1.19
C VAL A 92 7.41 5.42 0.02
N HIS A 93 7.98 4.22 -0.14
CA HIS A 93 8.14 3.28 0.97
C HIS A 93 9.06 3.84 2.07
N GLN A 94 10.23 4.36 1.68
CA GLN A 94 11.16 5.01 2.60
C GLN A 94 10.53 6.22 3.30
N ALA A 95 9.72 7.03 2.59
CA ALA A 95 9.01 8.16 3.20
C ALA A 95 8.01 7.71 4.28
N GLN A 96 7.30 6.59 4.08
CA GLN A 96 6.40 6.04 5.10
C GLN A 96 7.15 5.55 6.36
N GLU A 97 8.33 4.96 6.20
CA GLU A 97 9.18 4.55 7.32
C GLU A 97 9.70 5.75 8.11
N VAL A 98 10.16 6.79 7.41
CA VAL A 98 10.60 8.05 8.03
C VAL A 98 9.43 8.72 8.79
N MET A 99 8.24 8.80 8.20
CA MET A 99 7.06 9.33 8.88
C MET A 99 6.70 8.53 10.14
N ARG A 100 6.83 7.20 10.11
CA ARG A 100 6.59 6.34 11.27
C ARG A 100 7.61 6.60 12.38
N GLN A 101 8.88 6.77 12.04
CA GLN A 101 9.94 7.11 13.01
C GLN A 101 9.70 8.48 13.65
N LEU A 102 9.34 9.50 12.85
CA LEU A 102 9.01 10.83 13.35
C LEU A 102 7.79 10.80 14.28
N ALA A 103 6.75 10.04 13.92
CA ALA A 103 5.57 9.84 14.77
C ALA A 103 5.92 9.14 16.10
N TYR A 104 6.82 8.16 16.07
CA TYR A 104 7.30 7.47 17.27
C TYR A 104 8.09 8.41 18.19
N GLN A 105 8.98 9.23 17.64
CA GLN A 105 9.72 10.24 18.40
C GLN A 105 8.79 11.28 19.03
N ALA A 106 7.81 11.78 18.27
CA ALA A 106 6.82 12.73 18.79
C ALA A 106 5.97 12.12 19.93
N ALA A 107 5.64 10.84 19.85
CA ALA A 107 4.95 10.12 20.92
C ALA A 107 5.82 9.95 22.18
N GLN A 108 7.11 9.65 22.01
CA GLN A 108 8.08 9.60 23.12
C GLN A 108 8.21 10.97 23.81
N GLN A 109 8.28 12.04 23.03
CA GLN A 109 8.40 13.40 23.57
C GLN A 109 7.14 13.81 24.36
N LYS A 110 5.94 13.49 23.86
CA LYS A 110 4.69 13.68 24.60
C LYS A 110 4.56 12.84 25.87
N LEU A 111 5.24 11.69 25.95
CA LEU A 111 5.29 10.90 27.18
C LEU A 111 6.23 11.54 28.19
N LEU A 112 7.40 12.02 27.76
CA LEU A 112 8.34 12.75 28.59
C LEU A 112 7.71 14.03 29.16
N GLU A 113 7.02 14.82 28.33
CA GLU A 113 6.31 16.03 28.75
C GLU A 113 5.27 15.72 29.84
N ARG A 114 4.47 14.65 29.66
CA ARG A 114 3.47 14.22 30.66
C ARG A 114 4.11 13.72 31.96
N MET A 115 5.27 13.10 31.92
CA MET A 115 6.00 12.68 33.13
C MET A 115 6.59 13.86 33.89
N ILE A 116 7.01 14.92 33.18
CA ILE A 116 7.49 16.17 33.79
C ILE A 116 6.32 16.92 34.44
N GLU A 117 5.20 17.06 33.74
CA GLU A 117 3.97 17.69 34.28
C GLU A 117 3.48 16.96 35.54
N GLN A 118 3.49 15.61 35.54
CA GLN A 118 3.12 14.82 36.73
C GLN A 118 4.13 14.92 37.88
N ALA A 119 5.41 15.13 37.58
CA ALA A 119 6.45 15.29 38.61
C ALA A 119 6.37 16.69 39.28
N ASP A 120 6.06 17.73 38.52
CA ASP A 120 5.84 19.08 39.06
C ASP A 120 4.59 19.15 39.97
N ASP A 121 3.49 18.49 39.59
CA ASP A 121 2.28 18.41 40.44
C ASP A 121 2.49 17.60 41.73
N THR A 122 3.44 16.66 41.74
CA THR A 122 3.74 15.82 42.92
C THR A 122 4.70 16.52 43.90
N TYR A 123 5.53 17.47 43.44
CA TYR A 123 6.46 18.22 44.29
C TYR A 123 5.95 19.62 44.71
N GLY A 124 4.82 20.09 44.16
CA GLY A 124 4.21 21.40 44.45
C GLY A 124 3.07 21.42 45.49
N GLY A 125 2.91 20.37 46.30
CA GLY A 125 1.80 20.26 47.28
C GLY A 125 2.22 20.41 48.74
N ASN A 126 2.17 21.65 49.25
CA ASN A 126 2.25 22.13 50.65
C ASN A 126 3.39 21.66 51.57
#